data_AF-A0A841AX73-F1
#
_entry.id   AF-A0A841AX73-F1
#
_cell.length_a   1.000
_cell.length_b   1.000
_cell.length_c   1.000
_cell.angle_alpha   90.00
_cell.angle_beta   90.00
_cell.angle_gamma   90.00
#
_symmetry.space_group_name_H-M   'P 1'
#
loop_
_entity.id
_entity.type
_entity.pdbx_description
1 polymer ?
#
loop_
_entity_poly.entity_id
_entity_poly.type
_entity_poly.pdbx_seq_one_letter_code
_entity_poly.pdbx_strand_id
1 'polypeptide(L)'
;MGLGRGRDGAADRDRSRRRRADGIVLWSSTSDGPETPDAEEGAAPREPFAMLRAAAARAASGAPASTDPVIAKLPLLGLRAAAFSLLWITLLVALGFGLGAVRQPSADLLVTGIRVEGTVEMLYENRKGKNRTITVDYHVGSEPWTAEIRRDSEREYAVGDKVTVFYAPGNPERVRTLEEENISEFRQGLLIVPGFFVFAGIPLCLVAAAAWWNRYRSVLKTGWREATATVKPGRVFPEIALNLGRDGIMLLRARRSLRSASRFKGLRNVPVLVGGTGQRMVVVFPRGRWFKERLYPVPVEEVRPEPAL
;
A
#
# COMPACT_ATOMS: atom_id res chain seq x y z
N MET A 1 34.85 2.74 -56.44
CA MET A 1 36.14 2.48 -55.77
C MET A 1 36.49 3.71 -54.95
N GLY A 2 36.69 3.56 -53.65
CA GLY A 2 36.94 4.67 -52.72
C GLY A 2 36.47 4.33 -51.30
N LEU A 3 37.21 3.45 -50.63
CA LEU A 3 36.96 3.02 -49.26
C LEU A 3 37.51 4.07 -48.28
N GLY A 4 36.65 4.79 -47.58
CA GLY A 4 37.01 5.69 -46.48
C GLY A 4 36.66 5.06 -45.13
N ARG A 5 37.63 4.40 -44.51
CA ARG A 5 37.56 3.76 -43.20
C ARG A 5 37.85 4.81 -42.12
N GLY A 6 36.83 5.29 -41.42
CA GLY A 6 36.97 6.13 -40.22
C GLY A 6 36.79 5.29 -38.97
N ARG A 7 37.89 4.72 -38.47
CA ARG A 7 38.05 4.20 -37.11
C ARG A 7 38.58 5.38 -36.27
N ASP A 8 37.99 5.63 -35.11
CA ASP A 8 38.66 6.02 -33.85
C ASP A 8 37.67 6.74 -32.92
N GLY A 9 37.49 6.18 -31.72
CA GLY A 9 36.58 6.73 -30.71
C GLY A 9 36.11 5.73 -29.66
N ALA A 10 36.99 4.82 -29.22
CA ALA A 10 36.70 3.86 -28.16
C ALA A 10 37.83 3.91 -27.12
N ALA A 11 37.86 4.97 -26.32
CA ALA A 11 38.79 5.07 -25.18
C ALA A 11 38.24 6.05 -24.13
N ASP A 12 37.09 5.76 -23.52
CA ASP A 12 36.72 6.39 -22.24
C ASP A 12 35.66 5.61 -21.44
N ARG A 13 35.92 4.32 -21.17
CA ARG A 13 35.07 3.51 -20.28
C ARG A 13 35.92 2.57 -19.42
N ASP A 14 36.81 3.10 -18.59
CA ASP A 14 37.55 2.25 -17.64
C ASP A 14 37.94 2.91 -16.31
N ARG A 15 37.02 3.70 -15.69
CA ARG A 15 37.30 4.33 -14.39
C ARG A 15 36.25 4.21 -13.28
N SER A 16 35.21 3.39 -13.43
CA SER A 16 34.15 3.28 -12.38
C SER A 16 34.07 1.93 -11.66
N ARG A 17 35.05 1.02 -11.82
CA ARG A 17 34.96 -0.36 -11.29
C ARG A 17 35.92 -0.75 -10.14
N ARG A 18 36.53 0.22 -9.45
CA ARG A 18 37.37 -0.04 -8.26
C ARG A 18 36.97 0.86 -7.11
N ARG A 19 36.10 0.38 -6.22
CA ARG A 19 36.00 0.69 -4.77
C ARG A 19 34.63 0.26 -4.24
N ARG A 20 34.54 -0.98 -3.76
CA ARG A 20 33.68 -1.47 -2.66
C ARG A 20 33.78 -3.00 -2.62
N ALA A 21 34.94 -3.47 -2.16
CA ALA A 21 35.14 -4.84 -1.74
C ALA A 21 35.90 -4.75 -0.41
N ASP A 22 35.19 -4.37 0.65
CA ASP A 22 35.69 -4.40 2.02
C ASP A 22 34.54 -4.78 2.95
N GLY A 23 34.72 -5.88 3.68
CA GLY A 23 34.13 -6.08 5.01
C GLY A 23 32.77 -6.77 5.10
N ILE A 24 32.65 -8.04 4.70
CA ILE A 24 31.66 -8.93 5.33
C ILE A 24 32.29 -9.44 6.64
N VAL A 25 31.91 -8.84 7.76
CA VAL A 25 32.25 -9.30 9.10
C VAL A 25 31.37 -10.51 9.41
N LEU A 26 31.97 -11.70 9.32
CA LEU A 26 31.42 -12.94 9.87
C LEU A 26 31.40 -12.84 11.40
N TRP A 27 30.22 -12.64 11.97
CA TRP A 27 29.99 -12.86 13.40
C TRP A 27 29.91 -14.37 13.66
N SER A 28 31.04 -14.99 13.98
CA SER A 28 31.09 -16.30 14.63
C SER A 28 30.97 -16.11 16.14
N SER A 29 29.74 -16.17 16.64
CA SER A 29 29.47 -16.22 18.09
C SER A 29 29.43 -17.68 18.54
N THR A 30 30.60 -18.23 18.86
CA THR A 30 30.73 -19.47 19.63
C THR A 30 30.73 -19.08 21.10
N SER A 31 29.63 -19.36 21.80
CA SER A 31 29.54 -19.28 23.25
C SER A 31 28.97 -20.61 23.76
N ASP A 32 29.83 -21.61 23.84
CA ASP A 32 29.62 -22.80 24.66
C ASP A 32 29.86 -22.40 26.12
N GLY A 33 28.78 -22.06 26.82
CA GLY A 33 28.75 -21.94 28.28
C GLY A 33 28.03 -23.15 28.86
N PRO A 34 28.50 -23.73 29.98
CA PRO A 34 27.85 -24.87 30.61
C PRO A 34 26.46 -24.47 31.13
N GLU A 35 25.43 -25.16 30.63
CA GLU A 35 24.04 -25.03 31.09
C GLU A 35 23.95 -25.39 32.58
N THR A 36 23.74 -24.39 33.42
CA THR A 36 23.18 -24.57 34.76
C THR A 36 21.71 -24.95 34.59
N PRO A 37 21.25 -26.10 35.11
CA PRO A 37 19.83 -26.44 35.14
C PRO A 37 19.18 -25.57 36.21
N ASP A 38 18.77 -24.37 35.81
CA ASP A 38 17.90 -23.54 36.62
C ASP A 38 16.61 -24.33 36.84
N ALA A 39 16.40 -24.71 38.09
CA ALA A 39 15.17 -25.28 38.58
C ALA A 39 14.02 -24.36 38.17
N GLU A 40 13.26 -24.76 37.14
CA GLU A 40 11.94 -24.21 36.83
C GLU A 40 11.02 -24.56 38.01
N GLU A 41 11.09 -23.71 39.02
CA GLU A 41 10.21 -23.61 40.17
C GLU A 41 8.77 -23.42 39.66
N GLY A 42 8.05 -24.54 39.52
CA GLY A 42 6.68 -24.73 40.01
C GLY A 42 5.63 -23.64 39.76
N ALA A 43 5.77 -22.80 38.74
CA ALA A 43 4.75 -21.85 38.39
C ALA A 43 3.57 -22.63 37.80
N ALA A 44 2.58 -22.93 38.66
CA ALA A 44 1.34 -23.60 38.29
C ALA A 44 0.87 -23.09 36.92
N PRO A 45 0.56 -23.97 35.95
CA PRO A 45 0.18 -23.57 34.60
C PRO A 45 -1.02 -22.65 34.70
N ARG A 46 -0.78 -21.32 34.65
CA ARG A 46 -1.81 -20.30 34.63
C ARG A 46 -2.60 -20.54 33.36
N GLU A 47 -3.71 -21.27 33.48
CA GLU A 47 -4.54 -21.70 32.36
C GLU A 47 -4.88 -20.48 31.50
N PRO A 48 -4.23 -20.26 30.34
CA PRO A 48 -4.54 -19.12 29.48
C PRO A 48 -5.96 -19.21 28.89
N PHE A 49 -6.61 -20.33 29.15
CA PHE A 49 -7.95 -20.69 28.74
C PHE A 49 -8.97 -20.58 29.87
N ALA A 50 -8.57 -20.32 31.12
CA ALA A 50 -9.54 -20.10 32.20
C ALA A 50 -10.41 -18.87 31.91
N MET A 51 -9.86 -17.81 31.31
CA MET A 51 -10.66 -16.67 30.86
C MET A 51 -11.61 -17.03 29.71
N LEU A 52 -11.18 -17.85 28.76
CA LEU A 52 -12.03 -18.26 27.62
C LEU A 52 -13.14 -19.21 28.08
N ARG A 53 -12.80 -20.24 28.87
CA ARG A 53 -13.76 -21.16 29.49
C ARG A 53 -14.70 -20.43 30.44
N ALA A 54 -14.23 -19.48 31.25
CA ALA A 54 -15.09 -18.69 32.13
C ALA A 54 -16.01 -17.73 31.36
N ALA A 55 -15.52 -17.09 30.30
CA ALA A 55 -16.35 -16.23 29.45
C ALA A 55 -17.46 -17.03 28.77
N ALA A 56 -17.18 -18.28 28.42
CA ALA A 56 -18.04 -19.04 27.56
C ALA A 56 -18.91 -20.09 28.30
N ALA A 57 -18.46 -20.63 29.44
CA ALA A 57 -19.33 -21.28 30.43
C ALA A 57 -20.40 -20.30 30.98
N ARG A 58 -20.08 -19.01 31.11
CA ARG A 58 -21.07 -17.96 31.44
C ARG A 58 -22.02 -17.64 30.29
N ALA A 59 -21.58 -17.77 29.03
CA ALA A 59 -22.46 -17.62 27.87
C ALA A 59 -23.42 -18.82 27.73
N ALA A 60 -22.95 -20.03 28.05
CA ALA A 60 -23.76 -21.24 28.08
C ALA A 60 -24.80 -21.25 29.23
N SER A 61 -24.54 -20.55 30.34
CA SER A 61 -25.46 -20.45 31.48
C SER A 61 -26.59 -19.43 31.30
N GLY A 62 -26.77 -18.86 30.10
CA GLY A 62 -27.80 -17.86 29.81
C GLY A 62 -27.64 -16.53 30.56
N ALA A 63 -26.57 -16.39 31.36
CA ALA A 63 -26.18 -15.11 31.94
C ALA A 63 -25.63 -14.24 30.80
N PRO A 64 -25.95 -12.93 30.74
CA PRO A 64 -25.33 -12.02 29.79
C PRO A 64 -23.83 -11.92 30.15
N ALA A 65 -23.03 -12.85 29.64
CA ALA A 65 -21.60 -12.80 29.75
C ALA A 65 -21.15 -11.50 29.10
N SER A 66 -20.32 -10.72 29.82
CA SER A 66 -19.61 -9.54 29.32
C SER A 66 -18.58 -9.94 28.25
N THR A 67 -19.07 -10.55 27.17
CA THR A 67 -18.42 -10.77 25.87
C THR A 67 -18.29 -9.45 25.09
N ASP A 68 -18.79 -8.38 25.70
CA ASP A 68 -18.63 -6.97 25.36
C ASP A 68 -17.24 -6.59 24.85
N PRO A 69 -16.09 -7.00 25.45
CA PRO A 69 -14.80 -6.51 24.96
C PRO A 69 -14.41 -7.13 23.61
N VAL A 70 -14.99 -8.28 23.23
CA VAL A 70 -14.75 -8.91 21.91
C VAL A 70 -15.66 -8.29 20.86
N ILE A 71 -16.94 -8.17 21.22
CA ILE A 71 -17.99 -7.60 20.36
C ILE A 71 -17.66 -6.14 20.06
N ALA A 72 -17.25 -5.36 21.06
CA ALA A 72 -16.88 -3.94 20.92
C ALA A 72 -15.66 -3.70 20.02
N LYS A 73 -14.79 -4.71 19.83
CA LYS A 73 -13.60 -4.58 18.95
C LYS A 73 -13.91 -4.79 17.48
N LEU A 74 -14.96 -5.52 17.13
CA LEU A 74 -15.35 -5.72 15.72
C LEU A 74 -15.77 -4.44 15.00
N PRO A 75 -16.65 -3.57 15.54
CA PRO A 75 -17.00 -2.31 14.88
C PRO A 75 -15.79 -1.39 14.78
N LEU A 76 -14.85 -1.44 15.74
CA LEU A 76 -13.59 -0.69 15.67
C LEU A 76 -12.74 -1.09 14.45
N LEU A 77 -12.77 -2.35 14.01
CA LEU A 77 -12.08 -2.77 12.78
C LEU A 77 -12.73 -2.18 11.53
N GLY A 78 -14.06 -2.13 11.49
CA GLY A 78 -14.80 -1.42 10.44
C GLY A 78 -14.50 0.07 10.44
N LEU A 79 -14.51 0.70 11.62
CA LEU A 79 -14.20 2.12 11.80
C LEU A 79 -12.77 2.45 11.36
N ARG A 80 -11.78 1.60 11.68
CA ARG A 80 -10.40 1.78 11.20
C ARG A 80 -10.31 1.74 9.68
N ALA A 81 -11.00 0.79 9.04
CA ALA A 81 -11.04 0.74 7.58
C ALA A 81 -11.72 1.98 6.99
N ALA A 82 -12.80 2.48 7.59
CA ALA A 82 -13.45 3.73 7.19
C ALA A 82 -12.54 4.96 7.40
N ALA A 83 -11.80 5.01 8.51
CA ALA A 83 -10.82 6.06 8.76
C ALA A 83 -9.68 6.05 7.73
N PHE A 84 -9.21 4.86 7.30
CA PHE A 84 -8.29 4.76 6.17
C PHE A 84 -8.92 5.27 4.86
N SER A 85 -10.19 4.99 4.58
CA SER A 85 -10.88 5.58 3.43
C SER A 85 -10.90 7.10 3.48
N LEU A 86 -11.19 7.69 4.65
CA LEU A 86 -11.17 9.14 4.84
C LEU A 86 -9.75 9.70 4.61
N LEU A 87 -8.73 9.04 5.13
CA LEU A 87 -7.34 9.41 4.88
C LEU A 87 -7.00 9.40 3.39
N TRP A 88 -7.43 8.37 2.65
CA TRP A 88 -7.26 8.32 1.19
C TRP A 88 -8.01 9.45 0.49
N ILE A 89 -9.24 9.77 0.91
CA ILE A 89 -10.01 10.89 0.35
C ILE A 89 -9.28 12.22 0.60
N THR A 90 -8.80 12.46 1.82
CA THR A 90 -8.03 13.67 2.15
C THR A 90 -6.77 13.78 1.28
N LEU A 91 -6.04 12.68 1.12
CA LEU A 91 -4.87 12.65 0.25
C LEU A 91 -5.23 12.89 -1.22
N LEU A 92 -6.36 12.36 -1.70
CA LEU A 92 -6.83 12.59 -3.07
C LEU A 92 -7.15 14.07 -3.30
N VAL A 93 -7.82 14.71 -2.34
CA VAL A 93 -8.12 16.14 -2.37
C VAL A 93 -6.83 16.96 -2.39
N ALA A 94 -5.86 16.63 -1.52
CA ALA A 94 -4.56 17.29 -1.49
C ALA A 94 -3.79 17.14 -2.82
N LEU A 95 -3.83 15.96 -3.46
CA LEU A 95 -3.26 15.74 -4.78
C LEU A 95 -3.97 16.55 -5.87
N GLY A 96 -5.29 16.69 -5.78
CA GLY A 96 -6.07 17.55 -6.67
C GLY A 96 -5.65 19.01 -6.57
N PHE A 97 -5.48 19.52 -5.34
CA PHE A 97 -4.91 20.86 -5.12
C PHE A 97 -3.47 20.97 -5.61
N GLY A 98 -2.64 19.95 -5.40
CA GLY A 98 -1.27 19.92 -5.92
C GLY A 98 -1.22 19.99 -7.44
N LEU A 99 -2.10 19.27 -8.14
CA LEU A 99 -2.22 19.33 -9.60
C LEU A 99 -2.69 20.72 -10.06
N GLY A 100 -3.66 21.32 -9.38
CA GLY A 100 -4.08 22.70 -9.63
C GLY A 100 -2.93 23.70 -9.44
N ALA A 101 -2.18 23.55 -8.35
CA ALA A 101 -1.03 24.39 -8.03
C ALA A 101 0.17 24.18 -8.97
N VAL A 102 0.24 23.07 -9.71
CA VAL A 102 1.22 22.88 -10.79
C VAL A 102 0.79 23.60 -12.08
N ARG A 103 -0.52 23.72 -12.33
CA ARG A 103 -1.09 24.34 -13.55
C ARG A 103 -1.36 25.85 -13.44
N GLN A 104 -1.74 26.35 -12.26
CA GLN A 104 -1.97 27.79 -12.06
C GLN A 104 -0.72 28.62 -12.40
N PRO A 105 0.48 28.24 -11.92
CA PRO A 105 1.72 28.87 -12.26
C PRO A 105 1.96 29.18 -13.74
N SER A 106 1.60 28.26 -14.63
CA SER A 106 1.79 28.43 -16.07
C SER A 106 0.76 29.40 -16.64
N ALA A 107 -0.50 29.34 -16.22
CA ALA A 107 -1.52 30.28 -16.67
C ALA A 107 -1.19 31.73 -16.25
N ASP A 108 -0.73 31.91 -15.01
CA ASP A 108 -0.39 33.23 -14.45
C ASP A 108 0.75 33.91 -15.22
N LEU A 109 1.66 33.14 -15.82
CA LEU A 109 2.77 33.69 -16.63
C LEU A 109 2.30 34.42 -17.88
N LEU A 110 1.16 34.08 -18.46
CA LEU A 110 0.64 34.81 -19.62
C LEU A 110 0.21 36.24 -19.25
N VAL A 111 -0.25 36.42 -18.01
CA VAL A 111 -0.75 37.68 -17.48
C VAL A 111 0.37 38.49 -16.82
N THR A 112 1.19 37.84 -15.99
CA THR A 112 2.17 38.50 -15.11
C THR A 112 3.62 38.30 -15.52
N GLY A 113 3.89 37.35 -16.43
CA GLY A 113 5.25 37.03 -16.85
C GLY A 113 5.86 38.12 -17.71
N ILE A 114 7.19 38.24 -17.63
CA ILE A 114 7.94 39.14 -18.50
C ILE A 114 8.04 38.46 -19.87
N ARG A 115 7.78 39.25 -20.92
CA ARG A 115 7.78 38.80 -22.31
C ARG A 115 9.11 39.12 -22.94
N VAL A 116 9.76 38.11 -23.50
CA VAL A 116 11.00 38.28 -24.28
C VAL A 116 10.93 37.46 -25.56
N GLU A 117 11.62 37.93 -26.59
CA GLU A 117 11.80 37.15 -27.80
C GLU A 117 12.82 36.04 -27.53
N GLY A 118 12.42 34.80 -27.77
CA GLY A 118 13.29 33.64 -27.80
C GLY A 118 13.42 33.08 -29.21
N THR A 119 14.45 32.27 -29.42
CA THR A 119 14.70 31.58 -30.69
C THR A 119 14.73 30.08 -30.46
N VAL A 120 14.03 29.33 -31.29
CA VAL A 120 14.05 27.85 -31.23
C VAL A 120 15.42 27.36 -31.71
N GLU A 121 16.20 26.76 -30.82
CA GLU A 121 17.53 26.25 -31.13
C GLU A 121 17.48 24.78 -31.57
N MET A 122 16.69 23.97 -30.86
CA MET A 122 16.65 22.52 -31.07
C MET A 122 15.22 22.01 -31.05
N LEU A 123 14.95 21.03 -31.90
CA LEU A 123 13.72 20.24 -31.90
C LEU A 123 14.10 18.81 -31.54
N TYR A 124 13.53 18.29 -30.47
CA TYR A 124 13.66 16.90 -30.09
C TYR A 124 12.32 16.20 -30.27
N GLU A 125 12.28 15.19 -31.14
CA GLU A 125 11.13 14.33 -31.32
C GLU A 125 11.54 12.89 -31.03
N ASN A 126 10.89 12.26 -30.05
CA ASN A 126 11.13 10.84 -29.82
C ASN A 126 10.70 10.01 -31.05
N ARG A 127 11.28 8.80 -31.23
CA ARG A 127 10.95 7.89 -32.37
C ARG A 127 9.46 7.58 -32.56
N LYS A 128 8.61 7.86 -31.57
CA LYS A 128 7.17 7.59 -31.60
C LYS A 128 6.33 8.86 -31.81
N GLY A 129 6.96 10.03 -31.99
CA GLY A 129 6.30 11.33 -32.14
C GLY A 129 5.48 11.80 -30.93
N LYS A 130 5.58 11.12 -29.78
CA LYS A 130 4.71 11.37 -28.62
C LYS A 130 5.24 12.44 -27.67
N ASN A 131 6.57 12.58 -27.61
CA ASN A 131 7.23 13.57 -26.75
C ASN A 131 8.04 14.44 -27.69
N ARG A 132 7.45 15.58 -28.02
CA ARG A 132 8.04 16.63 -28.83
C ARG A 132 8.45 17.72 -27.86
N THR A 133 9.74 18.02 -27.79
CA THR A 133 10.26 19.12 -26.98
C THR A 133 11.02 20.06 -27.88
N ILE A 134 10.92 21.35 -27.59
CA ILE A 134 11.67 22.41 -28.26
C ILE A 134 12.60 23.03 -27.21
N THR A 135 13.84 23.29 -27.59
CA THR A 135 14.77 24.05 -26.76
C THR A 135 14.79 25.48 -27.27
N VAL A 136 14.46 26.43 -26.39
CA VAL A 136 14.38 27.84 -26.74
C VAL A 136 15.47 28.60 -26.00
N ASP A 137 16.29 29.33 -26.75
CA ASP A 137 17.26 30.29 -26.22
C ASP A 137 16.62 31.67 -26.12
N TYR A 138 16.79 32.34 -24.99
CA TYR A 138 16.24 33.68 -24.72
C TYR A 138 17.15 34.42 -23.74
N HIS A 139 17.04 35.74 -23.70
CA HIS A 139 17.89 36.57 -22.85
C HIS A 139 17.08 37.23 -21.73
N VAL A 140 17.64 37.23 -20.53
CA VAL A 140 17.12 37.96 -19.37
C VAL A 140 18.11 39.08 -19.05
N GLY A 141 17.85 40.26 -19.60
CA GLY A 141 18.85 41.33 -19.63
C GLY A 141 20.03 40.94 -20.53
N SER A 142 21.22 40.80 -19.95
CA SER A 142 22.44 40.38 -20.65
C SER A 142 22.77 38.89 -20.50
N GLU A 143 22.02 38.16 -19.66
CA GLU A 143 22.30 36.74 -19.39
C GLU A 143 21.52 35.86 -20.36
N PRO A 144 22.20 34.95 -21.09
CA PRO A 144 21.55 33.96 -21.93
C PRO A 144 20.95 32.85 -21.05
N TRP A 145 19.75 32.42 -21.42
CA TRP A 145 19.02 31.34 -20.77
C TRP A 145 18.45 30.39 -21.80
N THR A 146 18.48 29.10 -21.48
CA THR A 146 17.94 28.07 -22.33
C THR A 146 16.88 27.30 -21.56
N ALA A 147 15.73 27.06 -22.18
CA ALA A 147 14.67 26.28 -21.59
C ALA A 147 14.20 25.18 -22.54
N GLU A 148 14.03 23.99 -21.98
CA GLU A 148 13.29 22.92 -22.65
C GLU A 148 11.80 23.16 -22.44
N ILE A 149 11.07 23.25 -23.54
CA ILE A 149 9.63 23.48 -23.58
C ILE A 149 8.98 22.30 -24.27
N ARG A 150 8.06 21.64 -23.57
CA ARG A 150 7.25 20.59 -24.20
C ARG A 150 6.29 21.18 -25.21
N ARG A 151 6.22 20.56 -26.40
CA ARG A 151 5.26 20.87 -27.45
C ARG A 151 4.01 20.02 -27.27
N ASP A 152 3.01 20.61 -26.64
CA ASP A 152 1.66 20.08 -26.44
C ASP A 152 0.68 20.60 -27.50
N SER A 153 1.00 21.67 -28.22
CA SER A 153 0.19 22.17 -29.34
C SER A 153 0.45 21.43 -30.66
N GLU A 154 -0.46 21.62 -31.61
CA GLU A 154 -0.30 21.14 -32.99
C GLU A 154 0.61 22.04 -33.84
N ARG A 155 1.06 23.19 -33.31
CA ARG A 155 1.92 24.10 -34.06
C ARG A 155 3.23 23.42 -34.41
N GLU A 156 3.61 23.59 -35.66
CA GLU A 156 4.93 23.20 -36.14
C GLU A 156 5.92 24.32 -35.85
N TYR A 157 7.09 23.94 -35.36
CA TYR A 157 8.22 24.83 -35.13
C TYR A 157 9.38 24.37 -36.00
N ALA A 158 10.15 25.32 -36.52
CA ALA A 158 11.44 25.11 -37.15
C ALA A 158 12.56 25.70 -36.29
N VAL A 159 13.78 25.18 -36.47
CA VAL A 159 14.97 25.78 -35.86
C VAL A 159 15.19 27.17 -36.45
N GLY A 160 15.42 28.16 -35.58
CA GLY A 160 15.51 29.58 -35.93
C GLY A 160 14.19 30.33 -35.78
N ASP A 161 13.06 29.64 -35.54
CA ASP A 161 11.79 30.31 -35.33
C ASP A 161 11.83 31.24 -34.12
N LYS A 162 11.23 32.42 -34.28
CA LYS A 162 11.04 33.38 -33.21
C LYS A 162 9.77 33.06 -32.43
N VAL A 163 9.91 32.93 -31.12
CA VAL A 163 8.80 32.63 -30.21
C VAL A 163 8.79 33.61 -29.05
N THR A 164 7.61 34.01 -28.59
CA THR A 164 7.49 34.83 -27.38
C THR A 164 7.56 33.92 -26.16
N VAL A 165 8.61 34.11 -25.35
CA VAL A 165 8.80 33.40 -24.08
C VAL A 165 8.28 34.29 -22.95
N PHE A 166 7.48 33.68 -22.08
CA PHE A 166 6.98 34.28 -20.84
C PHE A 166 7.69 33.61 -19.68
N TYR A 167 8.44 34.37 -18.88
CA TYR A 167 9.13 33.83 -17.70
C TYR A 167 8.72 34.54 -16.41
N ALA A 168 8.88 33.84 -15.28
CA ALA A 168 8.57 34.38 -13.96
C ALA A 168 9.64 35.40 -13.52
N PRO A 169 9.28 36.61 -13.09
CA PRO A 169 10.23 37.53 -12.45
C PRO A 169 10.92 36.85 -11.26
N GLY A 170 12.26 36.85 -11.24
CA GLY A 170 13.06 36.22 -10.18
C GLY A 170 13.23 34.71 -10.28
N ASN A 171 12.62 34.03 -11.26
CA ASN A 171 12.86 32.62 -11.56
C ASN A 171 12.81 32.37 -13.07
N PRO A 172 13.90 32.64 -13.80
CA PRO A 172 13.94 32.55 -15.25
C PRO A 172 13.80 31.11 -15.77
N GLU A 173 14.08 30.06 -14.98
CA GLU A 173 13.85 28.66 -15.39
C GLU A 173 12.35 28.34 -15.58
N ARG A 174 11.48 29.12 -14.94
CA ARG A 174 10.04 28.93 -15.02
C ARG A 174 9.49 29.70 -16.21
N VAL A 175 9.50 29.05 -17.37
CA VAL A 175 9.04 29.63 -18.64
C VAL A 175 7.87 28.89 -19.25
N ARG A 176 7.15 29.58 -20.13
CA ARG A 176 6.20 29.03 -21.10
C ARG A 176 6.24 29.83 -22.40
N THR A 177 5.66 29.31 -23.47
CA THR A 177 5.33 30.13 -24.64
C THR A 177 3.84 30.48 -24.63
N LEU A 178 3.39 31.23 -25.65
CA LEU A 178 1.98 31.52 -25.84
C LEU A 178 1.16 30.24 -25.98
N GLU A 179 1.69 29.26 -26.72
CA GLU A 179 0.99 28.04 -27.10
C GLU A 179 1.35 26.85 -26.22
N GLU A 180 2.57 26.85 -25.66
CA GLU A 180 3.08 25.73 -24.88
C GLU A 180 3.13 26.05 -23.39
N GLU A 181 2.44 25.24 -22.59
CA GLU A 181 2.29 25.45 -21.16
C GLU A 181 3.57 25.13 -20.36
N ASN A 182 4.44 24.29 -20.95
CA ASN A 182 5.70 23.83 -20.37
C ASN A 182 5.61 23.23 -18.96
N ILE A 183 4.67 22.30 -18.76
CA ILE A 183 4.58 21.60 -17.49
C ILE A 183 5.49 20.36 -17.52
N SER A 184 6.37 20.24 -16.52
CA SER A 184 7.21 19.07 -16.32
C SER A 184 6.38 17.77 -16.21
N GLU A 185 6.55 16.87 -17.19
CA GLU A 185 5.97 15.51 -17.19
C GLU A 185 6.27 14.77 -15.90
N PHE A 186 7.49 14.91 -15.40
CA PHE A 186 7.92 14.24 -14.17
C PHE A 186 7.10 14.72 -12.97
N ARG A 187 6.88 16.03 -12.82
CA ARG A 187 6.05 16.58 -11.73
C ARG A 187 4.58 16.17 -11.86
N GLN A 188 4.03 16.19 -13.08
CA GLN A 188 2.66 15.70 -13.31
C GLN A 188 2.55 14.21 -12.99
N GLY A 189 3.50 13.40 -13.49
CA GLY A 189 3.56 11.96 -13.25
C GLY A 189 3.68 11.63 -11.76
N LEU A 190 4.48 12.40 -11.01
CA LEU A 190 4.64 12.28 -9.56
C LEU A 190 3.32 12.52 -8.81
N LEU A 191 2.36 13.25 -9.37
CA LEU A 191 1.04 13.47 -8.76
C LEU A 191 -0.02 12.48 -9.29
N ILE A 192 -0.01 12.20 -10.60
CA ILE A 192 -1.00 11.32 -11.25
C ILE A 192 -0.84 9.88 -10.79
N VAL A 193 0.38 9.34 -10.76
CA VAL A 193 0.63 7.93 -10.43
C VAL A 193 0.19 7.62 -8.99
N PRO A 194 0.62 8.36 -7.95
CA PRO A 194 0.07 8.21 -6.60
C PRO A 194 -1.44 8.45 -6.54
N GLY A 195 -1.96 9.43 -7.28
CA GLY A 195 -3.40 9.73 -7.37
C GLY A 195 -4.22 8.50 -7.78
N PHE A 196 -3.73 7.69 -8.73
CA PHE A 196 -4.36 6.44 -9.12
C PHE A 196 -4.43 5.42 -7.97
N PHE A 197 -3.33 5.24 -7.22
CA PHE A 197 -3.29 4.33 -6.07
C PHE A 197 -4.21 4.79 -4.94
N VAL A 198 -4.23 6.09 -4.67
CA VAL A 198 -5.13 6.72 -3.69
C VAL A 198 -6.58 6.46 -4.08
N PHE A 199 -6.93 6.73 -5.34
CA PHE A 199 -8.27 6.51 -5.88
C PHE A 199 -8.70 5.05 -5.76
N ALA A 200 -7.83 4.09 -6.11
CA ALA A 200 -8.10 2.66 -5.95
C ALA A 200 -8.19 2.21 -4.48
N GLY A 201 -7.47 2.87 -3.58
CA GLY A 201 -7.47 2.58 -2.14
C GLY A 201 -8.82 2.86 -1.46
N ILE A 202 -9.56 3.87 -1.92
CA ILE A 202 -10.86 4.27 -1.37
C ILE A 202 -11.90 3.13 -1.42
N PRO A 203 -12.28 2.58 -2.61
CA PRO A 203 -13.28 1.52 -2.67
C PRO A 203 -12.81 0.25 -1.94
N LEU A 204 -11.51 -0.08 -1.98
CA LEU A 204 -10.96 -1.23 -1.25
C LEU A 204 -11.18 -1.09 0.27
N CYS A 205 -10.92 0.10 0.83
CA CYS A 205 -11.11 0.36 2.26
C CYS A 205 -12.61 0.41 2.63
N LEU A 206 -13.47 0.96 1.77
CA LEU A 206 -14.93 0.97 1.98
C LEU A 206 -15.53 -0.44 1.96
N VAL A 207 -15.14 -1.28 0.99
CA VAL A 207 -15.55 -2.69 0.93
C VAL A 207 -15.08 -3.44 2.17
N ALA A 208 -13.84 -3.20 2.62
CA ALA A 208 -13.33 -3.78 3.86
C ALA A 208 -14.15 -3.33 5.09
N ALA A 209 -14.48 -2.04 5.19
CA ALA A 209 -15.31 -1.49 6.26
C ALA A 209 -16.70 -2.11 6.28
N ALA A 210 -17.38 -2.16 5.13
CA ALA A 210 -18.69 -2.78 4.97
C ALA A 210 -18.65 -4.28 5.29
N ALA A 211 -17.60 -4.99 4.88
CA ALA A 211 -17.43 -6.41 5.19
C ALA A 211 -17.27 -6.65 6.70
N TRP A 212 -16.50 -5.81 7.41
CA TRP A 212 -16.39 -5.89 8.88
C TRP A 212 -17.70 -5.55 9.58
N TRP A 213 -18.42 -4.53 9.09
CA TRP A 213 -19.72 -4.15 9.63
C TRP A 213 -20.77 -5.26 9.48
N ASN A 214 -20.80 -5.91 8.32
CA ASN A 214 -21.70 -7.03 8.06
C ASN A 214 -21.37 -8.25 8.94
N ARG A 215 -20.08 -8.51 9.19
CA ARG A 215 -19.65 -9.55 10.15
C ARG A 215 -20.05 -9.21 11.57
N TYR A 216 -19.84 -7.97 11.99
CA TYR A 216 -20.30 -7.48 13.30
C TYR A 216 -21.80 -7.71 13.48
N ARG A 217 -22.63 -7.28 12.53
CA ARG A 217 -24.08 -7.53 12.54
C ARG A 217 -24.43 -9.01 12.55
N SER A 218 -23.68 -9.84 11.82
CA SER A 218 -23.90 -11.29 11.80
C SER A 218 -23.58 -11.94 13.16
N VAL A 219 -22.49 -11.51 13.82
CA VAL A 219 -22.12 -11.95 15.17
C VAL A 219 -23.19 -11.52 16.18
N LEU A 220 -23.69 -10.28 16.12
CA LEU A 220 -24.77 -9.84 17.01
C LEU A 220 -26.02 -10.72 16.91
N LYS A 221 -26.38 -11.17 15.71
CA LYS A 221 -27.55 -12.03 15.48
C LYS A 221 -27.36 -13.47 15.94
N THR A 222 -26.15 -13.99 15.90
CA THR A 222 -25.85 -15.42 16.07
C THR A 222 -25.22 -15.74 17.42
N GLY A 223 -24.72 -14.72 18.11
CA GLY A 223 -23.92 -14.87 19.32
C GLY A 223 -22.52 -15.41 19.04
N TRP A 224 -21.77 -15.61 20.11
CA TRP A 224 -20.50 -16.35 20.10
C TRP A 224 -20.73 -17.78 20.57
N ARG A 225 -20.05 -18.73 19.93
CA ARG A 225 -20.04 -20.14 20.31
C ARG A 225 -18.60 -20.60 20.53
N GLU A 226 -18.41 -21.47 21.51
CA GLU A 226 -17.12 -22.14 21.72
C GLU A 226 -16.87 -23.18 20.64
N ALA A 227 -15.63 -23.24 20.18
CA ALA A 227 -15.18 -24.32 19.30
C ALA A 227 -13.70 -24.60 19.54
N THR A 228 -13.24 -25.73 19.02
CA THR A 228 -11.81 -26.01 18.88
C THR A 228 -11.42 -25.96 17.40
N ALA A 229 -10.38 -25.22 17.08
CA ALA A 229 -9.89 -25.00 15.73
C ALA A 229 -8.63 -25.85 15.47
N THR A 230 -8.62 -26.54 14.34
CA THR A 230 -7.41 -27.11 13.76
C THR A 230 -7.09 -26.38 12.46
N VAL A 231 -5.93 -25.72 12.41
CA VAL A 231 -5.55 -24.88 11.28
C VAL A 231 -4.62 -25.65 10.34
N LYS A 232 -5.17 -26.08 9.22
CA LYS A 232 -4.44 -26.77 8.17
C LYS A 232 -3.73 -25.76 7.25
N PRO A 233 -2.51 -26.05 6.79
CA PRO A 233 -1.89 -25.26 5.75
C PRO A 233 -2.72 -25.39 4.46
N GLY A 234 -3.07 -24.26 3.85
CA GLY A 234 -3.68 -24.22 2.53
C GLY A 234 -2.78 -23.47 1.55
N ARG A 235 -3.01 -23.68 0.24
CA ARG A 235 -2.14 -23.15 -0.84
C ARG A 235 -2.08 -21.62 -0.86
N VAL A 236 -3.22 -20.96 -0.67
CA VAL A 236 -3.33 -19.49 -0.68
C VAL A 236 -3.81 -18.96 0.68
N PHE A 237 -4.81 -19.62 1.26
CA PHE A 237 -5.35 -19.29 2.58
C PHE A 237 -5.41 -20.55 3.43
N PRO A 238 -5.11 -20.48 4.74
CA PRO A 238 -5.25 -21.63 5.62
C PRO A 238 -6.72 -22.05 5.73
N GLU A 239 -6.93 -23.36 5.80
CA GLU A 239 -8.21 -23.96 6.10
C GLU A 239 -8.31 -24.21 7.60
N ILE A 240 -9.48 -23.95 8.17
CA ILE A 240 -9.73 -24.05 9.61
C ILE A 240 -10.85 -25.05 9.79
N ALA A 241 -10.53 -26.23 10.31
CA ALA A 241 -11.53 -27.18 10.75
C ALA A 241 -11.96 -26.81 12.17
N LEU A 242 -13.20 -26.37 12.34
CA LEU A 242 -13.80 -26.11 13.65
C LEU A 242 -14.53 -27.36 14.12
N ASN A 243 -14.25 -27.81 15.34
CA ASN A 243 -15.04 -28.80 16.05
C ASN A 243 -15.91 -28.06 17.08
N LEU A 244 -17.23 -28.08 16.85
CA LEU A 244 -18.27 -27.45 17.66
C LEU A 244 -18.80 -28.39 18.75
N GLY A 245 -18.15 -29.52 19.00
CA GLY A 245 -18.62 -30.54 19.92
C GLY A 245 -19.83 -31.28 19.34
N ARG A 246 -21.02 -31.00 19.86
CA ARG A 246 -22.26 -31.71 19.49
C ARG A 246 -22.72 -31.41 18.05
N ASP A 247 -22.40 -30.22 17.54
CA ASP A 247 -22.81 -29.80 16.18
C ASP A 247 -21.88 -30.34 15.08
N GLY A 248 -20.86 -31.12 15.44
CA GLY A 248 -19.93 -31.74 14.50
C GLY A 248 -18.78 -30.82 14.05
N ILE A 249 -18.20 -31.15 12.89
CA ILE A 249 -17.04 -30.46 12.33
C ILE A 249 -17.50 -29.54 11.19
N MET A 250 -17.15 -28.26 11.28
CA MET A 250 -17.37 -27.26 10.25
C MET A 250 -16.05 -26.87 9.59
N LEU A 251 -16.00 -26.91 8.26
CA LEU A 251 -14.83 -26.49 7.50
C LEU A 251 -14.95 -25.02 7.12
N LEU A 252 -13.94 -24.24 7.48
CA LEU A 252 -13.87 -22.82 7.18
C LEU A 252 -12.64 -22.50 6.34
N ARG A 253 -12.77 -21.49 5.49
CA ARG A 253 -11.67 -20.90 4.72
C ARG A 253 -11.40 -19.49 5.22
N ALA A 254 -10.13 -19.18 5.50
CA ALA A 254 -9.75 -17.82 5.85
C ALA A 254 -9.91 -16.89 4.63
N ARG A 255 -10.53 -15.72 4.82
CA ARG A 255 -10.63 -14.69 3.75
C ARG A 255 -9.32 -13.87 3.68
N ARG A 256 -9.05 -13.30 2.50
CA ARG A 256 -7.93 -12.35 2.32
C ARG A 256 -8.09 -11.19 3.28
N SER A 257 -7.16 -11.09 4.24
CA SER A 257 -7.16 -10.07 5.28
C SER A 257 -5.76 -9.89 5.83
N LEU A 258 -5.45 -8.69 6.33
CA LEU A 258 -4.28 -8.46 7.19
C LEU A 258 -4.32 -9.30 8.48
N ARG A 259 -5.51 -9.83 8.81
CA ARG A 259 -5.71 -10.77 9.92
C ARG A 259 -5.84 -12.19 9.41
N SER A 260 -4.72 -12.88 9.24
CA SER A 260 -4.66 -14.27 8.78
C SER A 260 -4.43 -15.24 9.93
N ALA A 261 -5.10 -16.40 9.89
CA ALA A 261 -4.83 -17.54 10.77
C ALA A 261 -3.48 -18.22 10.47
N SER A 262 -2.67 -17.70 9.54
CA SER A 262 -1.37 -18.28 9.18
C SER A 262 -0.42 -18.49 10.36
N ARG A 263 -0.53 -17.65 11.39
CA ARG A 263 0.25 -17.76 12.64
C ARG A 263 -0.08 -18.99 13.50
N PHE A 264 -1.22 -19.63 13.25
CA PHE A 264 -1.68 -20.81 13.98
C PHE A 264 -1.55 -22.08 13.13
N LYS A 265 -0.89 -22.02 11.96
CA LYS A 265 -0.68 -23.17 11.07
C LYS A 265 -0.04 -24.33 11.82
N GLY A 266 -0.58 -25.52 11.64
CA GLY A 266 -0.08 -26.75 12.26
C GLY A 266 -0.57 -26.97 13.69
N LEU A 267 -1.16 -25.96 14.34
CA LEU A 267 -1.77 -26.12 15.65
C LEU A 267 -3.11 -26.85 15.53
N ARG A 268 -3.33 -27.78 16.47
CA ARG A 268 -4.55 -28.60 16.58
C ARG A 268 -5.28 -28.27 17.87
N ASN A 269 -6.60 -28.43 17.85
CA ASN A 269 -7.48 -28.25 19.01
C ASN A 269 -7.29 -26.91 19.74
N VAL A 270 -7.00 -25.84 19.00
CA VAL A 270 -6.85 -24.49 19.56
C VAL A 270 -8.23 -23.98 19.98
N PRO A 271 -8.49 -23.65 21.24
CA PRO A 271 -9.79 -23.14 21.64
C PRO A 271 -10.03 -21.76 21.01
N VAL A 272 -11.20 -21.58 20.43
CA VAL A 272 -11.60 -20.35 19.73
C VAL A 272 -13.05 -20.00 20.03
N LEU A 273 -13.40 -18.74 19.79
CA LEU A 273 -14.79 -18.30 19.71
C LEU A 273 -15.15 -18.10 18.25
N VAL A 274 -16.29 -18.63 17.83
CA VAL A 274 -16.84 -18.44 16.48
C VAL A 274 -18.18 -17.73 16.54
N GLY A 275 -18.39 -16.78 15.64
CA GLY A 275 -19.66 -16.07 15.51
C GLY A 275 -19.93 -15.68 14.05
N GLY A 276 -21.20 -15.41 13.75
CA GLY A 276 -21.69 -15.15 12.40
C GLY A 276 -22.06 -16.42 11.63
N THR A 277 -22.56 -16.27 10.40
CA THR A 277 -22.98 -17.38 9.52
C THR A 277 -22.51 -17.20 8.08
N GLY A 278 -22.32 -18.31 7.36
CA GLY A 278 -21.95 -18.35 5.95
C GLY A 278 -20.67 -17.58 5.64
N GLN A 279 -20.76 -16.54 4.79
CA GLN A 279 -19.62 -15.71 4.40
C GLN A 279 -19.28 -14.59 5.42
N ARG A 280 -20.11 -14.42 6.44
CA ARG A 280 -20.02 -13.33 7.42
C ARG A 280 -19.57 -13.84 8.79
N MET A 281 -18.73 -14.86 8.79
CA MET A 281 -18.21 -15.48 10.01
C MET A 281 -16.91 -14.81 10.48
N VAL A 282 -16.66 -14.89 11.78
CA VAL A 282 -15.43 -14.49 12.44
C VAL A 282 -15.02 -15.58 13.43
N VAL A 283 -13.75 -15.98 13.37
CA VAL A 283 -13.13 -16.83 14.39
C VAL A 283 -12.14 -15.99 15.18
N VAL A 284 -12.28 -15.99 16.49
CA VAL A 284 -11.40 -15.26 17.41
C VAL A 284 -10.46 -16.25 18.05
N PHE A 285 -9.18 -16.10 17.75
CA PHE A 285 -8.12 -16.88 18.38
C PHE A 285 -7.56 -16.15 19.61
N PRO A 286 -7.15 -16.88 20.65
CA PRO A 286 -6.29 -16.34 21.69
C PRO A 286 -4.94 -15.97 21.05
N ARG A 287 -4.43 -14.77 21.30
CA ARG A 287 -3.07 -14.41 20.89
C ARG A 287 -2.12 -14.97 21.94
N GLY A 288 -1.13 -15.74 21.47
CA GLY A 288 -0.30 -16.64 22.29
C GLY A 288 0.50 -15.98 23.42
N ARG A 289 1.39 -16.79 24.04
CA ARG A 289 2.09 -16.60 25.34
C ARG A 289 2.52 -15.18 25.70
N TRP A 290 2.88 -14.34 24.73
CA TRP A 290 3.39 -12.98 24.94
C TRP A 290 2.32 -11.86 24.96
N PHE A 291 1.11 -12.11 24.46
CA PHE A 291 0.04 -11.08 24.37
C PHE A 291 -1.29 -11.65 24.85
N LYS A 292 -1.28 -12.23 26.05
CA LYS A 292 -2.35 -13.08 26.63
C LYS A 292 -3.75 -12.45 26.64
N GLU A 293 -3.87 -11.13 26.53
CA GLU A 293 -5.16 -10.42 26.59
C GLU A 293 -5.70 -9.97 25.21
N ARG A 294 -4.95 -10.15 24.13
CA ARG A 294 -5.32 -9.59 22.82
C ARG A 294 -5.98 -10.62 21.92
N LEU A 295 -7.30 -10.69 21.97
CA LEU A 295 -8.10 -11.48 21.02
C LEU A 295 -7.80 -11.13 19.55
N TYR A 296 -7.65 -12.16 18.72
CA TYR A 296 -7.29 -12.03 17.30
C TYR A 296 -8.43 -12.51 16.40
N PRO A 297 -9.38 -11.63 16.03
CA PRO A 297 -10.43 -11.95 15.06
C PRO A 297 -9.85 -12.18 13.67
N VAL A 298 -10.23 -13.31 13.07
CA VAL A 298 -9.89 -13.73 11.72
C VAL A 298 -11.20 -13.83 10.93
N PRO A 299 -11.36 -13.10 9.82
CA PRO A 299 -12.52 -13.25 8.96
C PRO A 299 -12.44 -14.57 8.20
N VAL A 300 -13.54 -15.31 8.25
CA VAL A 300 -13.66 -16.66 7.68
C VAL A 300 -14.95 -16.77 6.87
N GLU A 301 -15.01 -17.77 6.01
CA GLU A 301 -16.22 -18.21 5.36
C GLU A 301 -16.40 -19.71 5.53
N GLU A 302 -17.64 -20.15 5.63
CA GLU A 302 -18.01 -21.56 5.62
C GLU A 302 -17.75 -22.17 4.24
N VAL A 303 -16.96 -23.24 4.19
CA VAL A 303 -16.77 -24.04 2.99
C VAL A 303 -17.88 -25.08 2.97
N ARG A 304 -18.87 -24.88 2.10
CA ARG A 304 -19.82 -25.96 1.82
C ARG A 304 -19.06 -27.07 1.11
N PRO A 305 -19.19 -28.33 1.55
CA PRO A 305 -18.67 -29.45 0.76
C PRO A 305 -19.30 -29.36 -0.63
N GLU A 306 -18.47 -29.40 -1.67
CA GLU A 306 -19.00 -29.53 -3.02
C GLU A 306 -19.81 -30.83 -3.05
N PRO A 307 -21.06 -30.80 -3.58
CA PRO A 307 -21.79 -32.03 -3.79
C PRO A 307 -20.92 -32.94 -4.67
N ALA A 308 -20.68 -34.16 -4.24
CA ALA A 308 -20.00 -35.15 -5.07
C ALA A 308 -20.81 -35.30 -6.35
N LEU A 309 -20.23 -34.89 -7.48
CA LEU A 309 -20.79 -35.06 -8.82
C LEU A 309 -20.64 -36.50 -9.28
#